data_AF-A0A1V2Z8R2-F1
#
_entry.id   AF-A0A1V2Z8R2-F1
#
_cell.length_a   1.000
_cell.length_b   1.000
_cell.length_c   1.000
_cell.angle_alpha   90.00
_cell.angle_beta   90.00
_cell.angle_gamma   90.00
#
_symmetry.space_group_name_H-M   'P 1'
#
loop_
_entity.id
_entity.type
_entity.pdbx_description
1 polymer ?
#
loop_
_entity_poly.entity_id
_entity_poly.type
_entity_poly.pdbx_seq_one_letter_code
_entity_poly.pdbx_strand_id
1 'polypeptide(L)'
;MTLLDLTRSPSSTTTWVPVCNRLELEPLWGEAALVGGVQLALFLLPDGRVFAVSNLDPATGAAVLSRGIVGSRNVDGVQRATIASPLHKDVFDLETGRCYTSESLHLATWSVRESDGVIEVAQRTALVAASHGTSDDDGRRAVAALVDAVRTANPAIDVLDSFVDVQQPDVPETLGTLQPDRPAVVVPLLLSAGYHVHVDLAEAAAEAERPVRVTGALGPDPRLATVLARRLHEAGLGEGDRIVL
;
A
#
# COMPACT_ATOMS: atom_id res chain seq x y z
N MET A 1 6.49 -34.55 7.23
CA MET A 1 7.37 -33.52 7.83
C MET A 1 7.97 -32.75 6.67
N THR A 2 7.22 -31.77 6.17
CA THR A 2 7.65 -30.93 5.05
C THR A 2 8.05 -29.60 5.67
N LEU A 3 9.35 -29.35 5.74
CA LEU A 3 9.89 -28.03 6.08
C LEU A 3 9.51 -27.10 4.92
N LEU A 4 8.47 -26.29 5.12
CA LEU A 4 8.21 -25.12 4.29
C LEU A 4 9.24 -24.07 4.68
N ASP A 5 10.24 -23.90 3.84
CA ASP A 5 11.19 -22.80 3.91
C ASP A 5 10.44 -21.48 3.64
N LEU A 6 10.00 -20.82 4.70
CA LEU A 6 9.28 -19.54 4.67
C LEU A 6 10.20 -18.34 4.38
N THR A 7 11.48 -18.56 4.06
CA THR A 7 12.44 -17.45 3.84
C THR A 7 12.40 -16.85 2.45
N ARG A 8 11.71 -17.47 1.49
CA ARG A 8 11.56 -16.90 0.16
C ARG A 8 10.34 -16.00 0.10
N SER A 9 10.52 -14.75 0.52
CA SER A 9 9.63 -13.65 0.12
C SER A 9 9.41 -13.73 -1.40
N PRO A 10 8.16 -13.67 -1.90
CA PRO A 10 7.94 -13.57 -3.33
C PRO A 10 8.72 -12.34 -3.81
N SER A 11 9.66 -12.55 -4.73
CA SER A 11 10.37 -11.44 -5.37
C SER A 11 9.35 -10.65 -6.16
N SER A 12 8.80 -9.60 -5.56
CA SER A 12 8.06 -8.58 -6.28
C SER A 12 9.04 -7.98 -7.27
N THR A 13 8.92 -8.35 -8.54
CA THR A 13 9.61 -7.65 -9.61
C THR A 13 9.02 -6.26 -9.66
N THR A 14 9.72 -5.29 -9.07
CA THR A 14 9.35 -3.88 -9.16
C THR A 14 9.35 -3.49 -10.63
N THR A 15 8.19 -3.09 -11.15
CA THR A 15 8.07 -2.52 -12.50
C THR A 15 8.57 -1.09 -12.44
N TRP A 16 9.55 -0.74 -13.27
CA TRP A 16 10.10 0.61 -13.37
C TRP A 16 9.54 1.28 -14.62
N VAL A 17 9.00 2.49 -14.47
CA VAL A 17 8.40 3.26 -15.54
C VAL A 17 9.30 4.46 -15.85
N PRO A 18 9.80 4.62 -17.10
CA PRO A 18 10.55 5.80 -17.48
C PRO A 18 9.64 7.03 -17.48
N VAL A 19 10.11 8.14 -16.92
CA VAL A 19 9.32 9.36 -16.74
C VAL A 19 9.88 10.51 -17.57
N CYS A 20 11.14 10.86 -17.38
CA CYS A 20 11.80 11.97 -18.07
C CYS A 20 13.32 11.76 -18.11
N ASN A 21 14.01 12.53 -18.93
CA ASN A 21 15.46 12.63 -18.83
C ASN A 21 15.85 13.43 -17.58
N ARG A 22 16.93 13.03 -16.92
CA ARG A 22 17.48 13.71 -15.75
C ARG A 22 17.70 15.21 -15.99
N LEU A 23 18.08 15.60 -17.21
CA LEU A 23 18.35 16.98 -17.61
C LEU A 23 17.09 17.85 -17.71
N GLU A 24 15.91 17.25 -17.74
CA GLU A 24 14.62 17.97 -17.75
C GLU A 24 14.20 18.39 -16.34
N LEU A 25 14.88 17.91 -15.29
CA LEU A 25 14.61 18.28 -13.90
C LEU A 25 15.50 19.46 -13.46
N GLU A 26 14.86 20.54 -13.00
CA GLU A 26 15.53 21.67 -12.37
C GLU A 26 15.66 21.48 -10.84
N PRO A 27 16.84 21.75 -10.23
CA PRO A 27 16.99 21.58 -8.79
C PRO A 27 16.02 22.44 -7.99
N LEU A 28 15.41 21.85 -6.96
CA LEU A 28 14.43 22.47 -6.06
C LEU A 28 13.11 22.87 -6.73
N TRP A 29 12.91 22.54 -8.00
CA TRP A 29 11.66 22.70 -8.70
C TRP A 29 10.91 21.36 -8.77
N GLY A 30 9.58 21.42 -8.67
CA GLY A 30 8.74 20.23 -8.76
C GLY A 30 8.19 20.06 -10.17
N GLU A 31 8.43 18.89 -10.76
CA GLU A 31 7.89 18.52 -12.07
C GLU A 31 6.74 17.54 -11.93
N ALA A 32 5.57 17.90 -12.48
CA ALA A 32 4.41 17.01 -12.47
C ALA A 32 4.56 15.92 -13.53
N ALA A 33 4.32 14.67 -13.15
CA ALA A 33 4.41 13.51 -14.03
C ALA A 33 3.18 12.62 -13.88
N LEU A 34 2.89 11.81 -14.91
CA LEU A 34 1.82 10.82 -14.88
C LEU A 34 2.41 9.43 -15.01
N VAL A 35 2.30 8.60 -13.96
CA VAL A 35 2.85 7.23 -13.93
C VAL A 35 1.75 6.26 -13.57
N GLY A 36 1.42 5.35 -14.50
CA GLY A 36 0.28 4.43 -14.35
C GLY A 36 -1.00 5.19 -13.99
N GLY A 37 -1.20 6.33 -14.68
CA GLY A 37 -2.23 7.36 -14.52
C GLY A 37 -2.38 7.99 -13.12
N VAL A 38 -1.42 7.81 -12.22
CA VAL A 38 -1.32 8.56 -10.97
C VAL A 38 -0.47 9.81 -11.21
N GLN A 39 -0.93 10.97 -10.75
CA GLN A 39 -0.14 12.20 -10.80
C GLN A 39 0.90 12.24 -9.69
N LEU A 40 2.16 12.37 -10.08
CA LEU A 40 3.33 12.49 -9.21
C LEU A 40 3.95 13.88 -9.34
N ALA A 41 4.73 14.26 -8.34
CA ALA A 41 5.64 15.39 -8.38
C ALA A 41 7.07 14.86 -8.16
N LEU A 42 7.94 15.11 -9.14
CA LEU A 42 9.37 14.81 -9.09
C LEU A 42 10.13 16.02 -8.56
N PHE A 43 11.06 15.79 -7.65
CA PHE A 43 11.93 16.81 -7.10
C PHE A 43 13.37 16.38 -7.20
N LEU A 44 14.17 17.17 -7.90
CA LEU A 44 15.60 17.05 -7.87
C LEU A 44 16.19 17.92 -6.76
N LEU A 45 17.07 17.35 -5.93
CA LEU A 45 17.83 18.12 -4.95
C LEU A 45 19.22 18.52 -5.46
N PRO A 46 19.85 19.56 -4.87
CA PRO A 46 21.21 19.99 -5.22
C PRO A 46 22.29 18.92 -5.02
N ASP A 47 22.05 17.93 -4.16
CA ASP A 47 22.94 16.78 -3.94
C ASP A 47 22.79 15.69 -5.01
N GLY A 48 21.94 15.90 -6.02
CA GLY A 48 21.71 15.00 -7.14
C GLY A 48 20.62 13.97 -6.92
N ARG A 49 20.10 13.82 -5.70
CA ARG A 49 19.01 12.87 -5.42
C ARG A 49 17.69 13.33 -6.03
N VAL A 50 16.92 12.39 -6.54
CA VAL A 50 15.57 12.62 -7.07
C VAL A 50 14.54 11.92 -6.20
N PHE A 51 13.48 12.63 -5.85
CA PHE A 51 12.36 12.13 -5.07
C PHE A 51 11.08 12.19 -5.90
N ALA A 52 10.19 11.22 -5.70
CA ALA A 52 8.87 11.19 -6.32
C ALA A 52 7.82 11.10 -5.21
N VAL A 53 6.88 12.05 -5.22
CA VAL A 53 5.78 12.10 -4.26
C VAL A 53 4.44 12.30 -4.98
N SER A 54 3.33 12.17 -4.27
CA SER A 54 2.01 12.40 -4.84
C SER A 54 1.90 13.86 -5.25
N ASN A 55 1.37 14.15 -6.44
CA ASN A 55 1.02 15.52 -6.76
C ASN A 55 -0.25 15.97 -6.02
N LEU A 56 -1.06 15.02 -5.52
CA LEU A 56 -2.24 15.32 -4.71
C LEU A 56 -1.84 15.67 -3.28
N ASP A 57 -2.35 16.80 -2.80
CA ASP A 57 -2.26 17.24 -1.41
C ASP A 57 -3.11 16.33 -0.52
N PRO A 58 -2.54 15.67 0.51
CA PRO A 58 -3.28 14.71 1.33
C PRO A 58 -4.47 15.30 2.10
N ALA A 59 -4.46 16.59 2.39
CA ALA A 59 -5.54 17.23 3.15
C ALA A 59 -6.73 17.62 2.26
N THR A 60 -6.49 17.91 0.98
CA THR A 60 -7.49 18.52 0.08
C THR A 60 -7.78 17.69 -1.18
N GLY A 61 -6.91 16.75 -1.53
CA GLY A 61 -6.96 16.00 -2.79
C GLY A 61 -6.58 16.81 -4.03
N ALA A 62 -6.15 18.06 -3.88
CA ALA A 62 -5.80 18.92 -5.01
C ALA A 62 -4.41 18.58 -5.59
N ALA A 63 -4.29 18.52 -6.91
CA ALA A 63 -3.04 18.20 -7.62
C ALA A 63 -2.08 19.40 -7.69
N VAL A 64 -1.44 19.75 -6.57
CA VAL A 64 -0.64 20.99 -6.42
C VAL A 64 0.75 20.80 -5.83
N LEU A 65 1.13 19.60 -5.39
CA LEU A 65 2.39 19.40 -4.64
C LEU A 65 3.63 19.73 -5.45
N SER A 66 3.62 19.57 -6.78
CA SER A 66 4.73 20.01 -7.65
C SER A 66 5.04 21.50 -7.56
N ARG A 67 4.12 22.32 -7.04
CA ARG A 67 4.32 23.76 -6.79
C ARG A 67 4.73 24.07 -5.35
N GLY A 68 4.98 23.05 -4.54
CA GLY A 68 5.38 23.19 -3.15
C GLY A 68 6.80 23.75 -3.01
N ILE A 69 7.14 24.19 -1.80
CA ILE A 69 8.47 24.72 -1.48
C ILE A 69 9.33 23.61 -0.92
N VAL A 70 10.40 23.25 -1.63
CA VAL A 70 11.41 22.31 -1.13
C VAL A 70 12.20 22.97 -0.01
N GLY A 71 12.44 22.22 1.06
CA GLY A 71 13.21 22.66 2.21
C GLY A 71 13.99 21.53 2.87
N SER A 72 14.48 21.81 4.07
CA SER A 72 15.14 20.83 4.91
C SER A 72 14.71 20.96 6.36
N ARG A 73 14.68 19.86 7.09
CA ARG A 73 14.37 19.81 8.52
C ARG A 73 15.34 18.89 9.24
N ASN A 74 15.86 19.33 10.40
CA ASN A 74 16.62 18.44 11.27
C ASN A 74 15.64 17.57 12.09
N VAL A 75 15.79 16.24 11.99
CA VAL A 75 15.04 15.24 12.76
C VAL A 75 16.04 14.29 13.38
N ASP A 76 16.12 14.28 14.72
CA ASP A 76 17.03 13.44 15.50
C ASP A 76 18.51 13.56 15.07
N GLY A 77 18.95 14.78 14.75
CA GLY A 77 20.31 15.06 14.30
C GLY A 77 20.55 14.82 12.81
N VAL A 78 19.56 14.29 12.07
CA VAL A 78 19.66 14.02 10.64
C VAL A 78 18.89 15.07 9.83
N GLN A 79 19.53 15.65 8.81
CA GLN A 79 18.84 16.53 7.88
C GLN A 79 17.95 15.73 6.93
N ARG A 80 16.67 16.06 6.90
CA ARG A 80 15.65 15.49 6.03
C ARG A 80 15.24 16.50 4.98
N ALA A 81 15.12 16.06 3.74
CA ALA A 81 14.57 16.88 2.67
C ALA A 81 13.05 16.93 2.81
N THR A 82 12.46 18.11 2.65
CA THR A 82 11.02 18.31 2.86
C THR A 82 10.38 19.06 1.71
N ILE A 83 9.06 18.94 1.61
CA ILE A 83 8.20 19.71 0.72
C ILE A 83 7.05 20.30 1.54
N ALA A 84 6.85 21.61 1.46
CA ALA A 84 5.69 22.27 2.06
C ALA A 84 4.58 22.39 1.02
N SER A 85 3.38 21.88 1.33
CA SER A 85 2.20 22.03 0.47
C SER A 85 1.91 23.50 0.17
N PRO A 86 1.55 23.88 -1.06
CA PRO A 86 1.15 25.25 -1.39
C PRO A 86 -0.08 25.74 -0.61
N LEU A 87 -1.01 24.84 -0.27
CA LEU A 87 -2.35 25.19 0.24
C LEU A 87 -2.31 25.50 1.74
N HIS A 88 -1.97 24.51 2.56
CA HIS A 88 -2.02 24.62 4.03
C HIS A 88 -0.64 24.63 4.69
N LYS A 89 0.44 24.60 3.90
CA LYS A 89 1.84 24.59 4.38
C LYS A 89 2.18 23.39 5.28
N ASP A 90 1.38 22.31 5.21
CA ASP A 90 1.77 21.03 5.78
C ASP A 90 3.12 20.61 5.18
N VAL A 91 4.06 20.24 6.05
CA VAL A 91 5.45 19.94 5.68
C VAL A 91 5.65 18.44 5.67
N PHE A 92 5.97 17.89 4.52
CA PHE A 92 6.16 16.45 4.33
C PHE A 92 7.63 16.13 4.10
N ASP A 93 8.08 15.00 4.62
CA ASP A 93 9.36 14.40 4.30
C ASP A 93 9.33 13.82 2.88
N LEU A 94 10.28 14.20 2.02
CA LEU A 94 10.31 13.79 0.61
C LEU A 94 10.65 12.30 0.43
N GLU A 95 11.31 11.67 1.40
CA GLU A 95 11.72 10.28 1.33
C GLU A 95 10.64 9.35 1.88
N THR A 96 10.14 9.70 3.07
CA THR A 96 9.23 8.84 3.85
C THR A 96 7.77 9.23 3.73
N GLY A 97 7.47 10.45 3.25
CA GLY A 97 6.09 10.93 3.18
C GLY A 97 5.50 11.41 4.50
N ARG A 98 6.23 11.26 5.61
CA ARG A 98 5.78 11.68 6.95
C ARG A 98 5.47 13.17 6.96
N CYS A 99 4.28 13.53 7.43
CA CYS A 99 3.98 14.93 7.72
C CYS A 99 4.56 15.32 9.08
N TYR A 100 5.29 16.43 9.11
CA TYR A 100 5.85 17.02 10.33
C TYR A 100 4.92 18.08 10.96
N THR A 101 3.79 18.36 10.31
CA THR A 101 2.78 19.33 10.79
C THR A 101 1.56 18.64 11.40
N SER A 102 1.13 17.51 10.85
CA SER A 102 -0.02 16.74 11.34
C SER A 102 0.23 15.23 11.23
N GLU A 103 0.09 14.50 12.34
CA GLU A 103 0.25 13.05 12.35
C GLU A 103 -0.86 12.30 11.60
N SER A 104 -2.00 12.96 11.34
CA SER A 104 -3.09 12.38 10.56
C SER A 104 -2.85 12.41 9.04
N LEU A 105 -1.82 13.12 8.58
CA LEU A 105 -1.52 13.28 7.17
C LEU A 105 -0.26 12.51 6.79
N HIS A 106 -0.31 11.90 5.60
CA HIS A 106 0.83 11.23 5.00
C HIS A 106 0.83 11.49 3.50
N LEU A 107 2.00 11.83 2.95
CA LEU A 107 2.20 12.04 1.53
C LEU A 107 2.77 10.77 0.90
N ALA A 108 2.06 10.17 -0.05
CA ALA A 108 2.58 9.01 -0.76
C ALA A 108 3.93 9.33 -1.46
N THR A 109 4.90 8.42 -1.35
CA THR A 109 6.21 8.48 -2.02
C THR A 109 6.46 7.27 -2.92
N TRP A 110 7.31 7.43 -3.94
CA TRP A 110 7.69 6.36 -4.86
C TRP A 110 9.20 6.19 -4.87
N SER A 111 9.65 4.94 -5.04
CA SER A 111 11.07 4.69 -5.31
C SER A 111 11.44 5.23 -6.68
N VAL A 112 12.56 5.94 -6.73
CA VAL A 112 13.11 6.53 -7.96
C VAL A 112 14.49 5.93 -8.20
N ARG A 113 14.81 5.69 -9.46
CA ARG A 113 16.19 5.41 -9.89
C ARG A 113 16.50 6.18 -11.17
N GLU A 114 17.78 6.30 -11.46
CA GLU A 114 18.26 6.79 -12.75
C GLU A 114 18.92 5.63 -13.50
N SER A 115 18.53 5.42 -14.76
CA SER A 115 19.16 4.45 -15.66
C SER A 115 19.47 5.15 -16.98
N ASP A 116 20.74 5.18 -17.40
CA ASP A 116 21.19 5.81 -18.64
C ASP A 116 20.69 7.26 -18.83
N GLY A 117 20.67 8.04 -17.73
CA GLY A 117 20.19 9.43 -17.74
C GLY A 117 18.67 9.58 -17.77
N VAL A 118 17.91 8.49 -17.68
CA VAL A 118 16.45 8.49 -17.59
C VAL A 118 16.02 8.26 -16.15
N ILE A 119 15.16 9.13 -15.64
CA ILE A 119 14.50 8.97 -14.35
C ILE A 119 13.38 7.96 -14.51
N GLU A 120 13.45 6.91 -13.71
CA GLU A 120 12.45 5.85 -13.66
C GLU A 120 11.83 5.80 -12.26
N VAL A 121 10.51 5.59 -12.23
CA VAL A 121 9.74 5.50 -10.99
C VAL A 121 9.16 4.09 -10.86
N ALA A 122 9.28 3.50 -9.68
CA ALA A 122 8.72 2.20 -9.38
C ALA A 122 7.18 2.27 -9.36
N GLN A 123 6.50 1.52 -10.20
CA GLN A 123 5.03 1.46 -10.18
C GLN A 123 4.53 0.83 -8.88
N ARG A 124 3.60 1.50 -8.19
CA ARG A 124 3.00 0.97 -6.95
C ARG A 124 2.05 -0.18 -7.26
N THR A 125 2.32 -1.33 -6.65
CA THR A 125 1.40 -2.47 -6.66
C THR A 125 0.25 -2.21 -5.69
N ALA A 126 -0.99 -2.45 -6.13
CA ALA A 126 -2.16 -2.39 -5.26
C ALA A 126 -2.27 -3.68 -4.43
N LEU A 127 -2.74 -3.57 -3.20
CA LEU A 127 -3.15 -4.71 -2.37
C LEU A 127 -4.67 -4.76 -2.36
N VAL A 128 -5.25 -5.85 -2.87
CA VAL A 128 -6.69 -6.11 -2.79
C VAL A 128 -6.92 -7.07 -1.65
N ALA A 129 -7.47 -6.58 -0.54
CA ALA A 129 -7.77 -7.36 0.64
C ALA A 129 -9.15 -8.02 0.46
N ALA A 130 -9.15 -9.31 0.11
CA ALA A 130 -10.37 -10.03 -0.26
C ALA A 130 -10.91 -10.81 0.94
N SER A 131 -12.00 -10.35 1.55
CA SER A 131 -12.72 -11.11 2.58
C SER A 131 -13.86 -11.93 1.97
N HIS A 132 -14.44 -12.88 2.70
CA HIS A 132 -15.62 -13.59 2.21
C HIS A 132 -16.84 -12.66 2.09
N GLY A 133 -16.88 -11.56 2.84
CA GLY A 133 -18.10 -10.80 3.07
C GLY A 133 -19.06 -11.48 4.05
N THR A 134 -19.89 -10.68 4.69
CA THR A 134 -20.87 -11.11 5.70
C THR A 134 -22.10 -10.19 5.74
N SER A 135 -23.27 -10.73 6.12
CA SER A 135 -24.47 -9.93 6.40
C SER A 135 -24.49 -9.36 7.81
N ASP A 136 -23.59 -9.79 8.68
CA ASP A 136 -23.47 -9.33 10.06
C ASP A 136 -22.70 -8.01 10.15
N ASP A 137 -23.29 -7.03 10.84
CA ASP A 137 -22.73 -5.68 10.97
C ASP A 137 -21.49 -5.64 11.85
N ASP A 138 -21.40 -6.51 12.86
CA ASP A 138 -20.22 -6.62 13.71
C ASP A 138 -19.04 -7.21 12.92
N GLY A 139 -19.29 -8.25 12.15
CA GLY A 139 -18.33 -8.84 11.21
C GLY A 139 -17.85 -7.84 10.15
N ARG A 140 -18.75 -7.04 9.56
CA ARG A 140 -18.38 -5.96 8.62
C ARG A 140 -17.43 -4.97 9.25
N ARG A 141 -17.74 -4.48 10.45
CA ARG A 141 -16.89 -3.53 11.18
C ARG A 141 -15.53 -4.14 11.52
N ALA A 142 -15.47 -5.42 11.87
CA ALA A 142 -14.21 -6.10 12.17
C ALA A 142 -13.29 -6.21 10.96
N VAL A 143 -13.82 -6.57 9.77
CA VAL A 143 -13.04 -6.64 8.53
C VAL A 143 -12.56 -5.25 8.10
N ALA A 144 -13.44 -4.25 8.09
CA ALA A 144 -13.07 -2.88 7.74
C ALA A 144 -11.96 -2.35 8.65
N ALA A 145 -12.06 -2.57 9.97
CA ALA A 145 -11.03 -2.18 10.93
C ALA A 145 -9.68 -2.89 10.69
N LEU A 146 -9.68 -4.15 10.24
CA LEU A 146 -8.46 -4.85 9.85
C LEU A 146 -7.82 -4.21 8.62
N VAL A 147 -8.60 -3.92 7.58
CA VAL A 147 -8.10 -3.29 6.35
C VAL A 147 -7.54 -1.89 6.65
N ASP A 148 -8.23 -1.10 7.48
CA ASP A 148 -7.75 0.22 7.91
C ASP A 148 -6.48 0.14 8.77
N ALA A 149 -6.33 -0.89 9.60
CA ALA A 149 -5.09 -1.12 10.33
C ALA A 149 -3.93 -1.42 9.38
N VAL A 150 -4.15 -2.16 8.28
CA VAL A 150 -3.12 -2.41 7.26
C VAL A 150 -2.75 -1.12 6.53
N ARG A 151 -3.73 -0.31 6.12
CA ARG A 151 -3.49 1.02 5.52
C ARG A 151 -2.64 1.90 6.43
N THR A 152 -2.96 1.91 7.72
CA THR A 152 -2.25 2.70 8.73
C THR A 152 -0.83 2.18 8.95
N ALA A 153 -0.64 0.86 8.99
CA ALA A 153 0.66 0.24 9.20
C ALA A 153 1.60 0.41 7.99
N ASN A 154 1.05 0.54 6.78
CA ASN A 154 1.86 0.77 5.58
C ASN A 154 1.19 1.76 4.60
N PRO A 155 1.32 3.08 4.85
CA PRO A 155 0.76 4.13 3.99
C PRO A 155 1.36 4.17 2.56
N ALA A 156 2.47 3.46 2.34
CA ALA A 156 3.08 3.35 1.03
C ALA A 156 2.36 2.33 0.11
N ILE A 157 1.52 1.46 0.67
CA ILE A 157 0.72 0.51 -0.09
C ILE A 157 -0.70 1.06 -0.22
N ASP A 158 -1.22 1.00 -1.43
CA ASP A 158 -2.63 1.26 -1.68
C ASP A 158 -3.43 0.00 -1.42
N VAL A 159 -4.30 0.03 -0.42
CA VAL A 159 -5.06 -1.13 0.03
C VAL A 159 -6.54 -0.92 -0.29
N LEU A 160 -7.09 -1.79 -1.11
CA LEU A 160 -8.49 -1.81 -1.51
C LEU A 160 -9.21 -2.93 -0.79
N ASP A 161 -10.43 -2.63 -0.31
CA ASP A 161 -11.32 -3.66 0.23
C ASP A 161 -12.04 -4.35 -0.94
N SER A 162 -12.30 -5.64 -0.79
CA SER A 162 -12.99 -6.44 -1.79
C SER A 162 -13.57 -7.71 -1.17
N PHE A 163 -14.56 -8.26 -1.83
CA PHE A 163 -15.32 -9.38 -1.32
C PHE A 163 -15.36 -10.53 -2.32
N VAL A 164 -15.27 -11.75 -1.79
CA VAL A 164 -15.45 -12.96 -2.59
C VAL A 164 -16.94 -13.23 -2.80
N ASP A 165 -17.77 -12.91 -1.80
CA ASP A 165 -19.21 -13.11 -1.83
C ASP A 165 -19.91 -12.07 -0.92
N VAL A 166 -21.25 -12.09 -0.90
CA VAL A 166 -22.16 -11.39 0.02
C VAL A 166 -22.17 -9.86 -0.08
N GLN A 167 -21.03 -9.23 -0.35
CA GLN A 167 -20.80 -7.80 -0.40
C GLN A 167 -20.14 -7.41 -1.72
N GLN A 168 -20.13 -6.11 -2.00
CA GLN A 168 -19.53 -5.50 -3.19
C GLN A 168 -18.65 -4.33 -2.75
N PRO A 169 -17.61 -3.96 -3.52
CA PRO A 169 -17.23 -4.54 -4.81
C PRO A 169 -16.56 -5.93 -4.68
N ASP A 170 -16.84 -6.81 -5.63
CA ASP A 170 -16.15 -8.10 -5.76
C ASP A 170 -14.73 -7.94 -6.31
N VAL A 171 -13.96 -9.03 -6.39
CA VAL A 171 -12.55 -8.96 -6.81
C VAL A 171 -12.39 -8.47 -8.26
N PRO A 172 -13.13 -9.00 -9.26
CA PRO A 172 -13.12 -8.44 -10.60
C PRO A 172 -13.48 -6.95 -10.66
N GLU A 173 -14.52 -6.51 -9.96
CA GLU A 173 -14.92 -5.09 -9.93
C GLU A 173 -13.83 -4.23 -9.30
N THR A 174 -13.30 -4.62 -8.13
CA THR A 174 -12.22 -3.90 -7.46
C THR A 174 -10.98 -3.79 -8.34
N LEU A 175 -10.58 -4.90 -9.00
CA LEU A 175 -9.48 -4.88 -9.96
C LEU A 175 -9.79 -3.94 -11.14
N GLY A 176 -11.03 -3.93 -11.63
CA GLY A 176 -11.48 -3.02 -12.70
C GLY A 176 -11.35 -1.53 -12.35
N THR A 177 -11.44 -1.16 -11.07
CA THR A 177 -11.24 0.23 -10.61
C THR A 177 -9.79 0.68 -10.65
N LEU A 178 -8.84 -0.27 -10.67
CA LEU A 178 -7.42 0.06 -10.76
C LEU A 178 -7.09 0.59 -12.14
N GLN A 179 -6.12 1.49 -12.16
CA GLN A 179 -5.56 2.06 -13.38
C GLN A 179 -5.07 0.98 -14.35
N PRO A 180 -5.14 1.20 -15.67
CA PRO A 180 -4.61 0.28 -16.67
C PRO A 180 -3.16 -0.12 -16.35
N ASP A 181 -2.83 -1.41 -16.54
CA ASP A 181 -1.51 -2.00 -16.29
C ASP A 181 -1.00 -1.94 -14.85
N ARG A 182 -1.78 -1.42 -13.88
CA ARG A 182 -1.36 -1.39 -12.48
C ARG A 182 -1.36 -2.81 -11.90
N PRO A 183 -0.20 -3.34 -11.45
CA PRO A 183 -0.15 -4.66 -10.87
C PRO A 183 -0.90 -4.69 -9.53
N ALA A 184 -1.48 -5.85 -9.21
CA ALA A 184 -2.20 -6.06 -7.97
C ALA A 184 -1.77 -7.37 -7.28
N VAL A 185 -1.79 -7.36 -5.95
CA VAL A 185 -1.69 -8.55 -5.12
C VAL A 185 -3.01 -8.72 -4.38
N VAL A 186 -3.70 -9.81 -4.65
CA VAL A 186 -4.91 -10.20 -3.92
C VAL A 186 -4.50 -10.99 -2.69
N VAL A 187 -4.91 -10.52 -1.51
CA VAL A 187 -4.64 -11.13 -0.22
C VAL A 187 -5.95 -11.65 0.36
N PRO A 188 -6.19 -12.97 0.38
CA PRO A 188 -7.39 -13.55 0.98
C PRO A 188 -7.36 -13.39 2.51
N LEU A 189 -8.32 -12.65 3.06
CA LEU A 189 -8.51 -12.44 4.50
C LEU A 189 -9.26 -13.61 5.16
N LEU A 190 -8.83 -14.84 4.89
CA LEU A 190 -9.50 -16.06 5.33
C LEU A 190 -8.60 -16.85 6.29
N LEU A 191 -9.16 -17.32 7.40
CA LEU A 191 -8.43 -18.11 8.40
C LEU A 191 -8.15 -19.54 7.92
N SER A 192 -9.01 -20.06 7.04
CA SER A 192 -8.81 -21.30 6.31
C SER A 192 -9.26 -21.07 4.87
N ALA A 193 -8.59 -21.68 3.91
CA ALA A 193 -9.04 -21.66 2.54
C ALA A 193 -9.99 -22.84 2.30
N GLY A 194 -11.27 -22.54 2.07
CA GLY A 194 -12.13 -23.48 1.34
C GLY A 194 -11.66 -23.58 -0.10
N TYR A 195 -11.80 -24.75 -0.72
CA TYR A 195 -11.35 -25.01 -2.09
C TYR A 195 -11.90 -23.98 -3.09
N HIS A 196 -13.18 -23.62 -2.96
CA HIS A 196 -13.86 -22.69 -3.87
C HIS A 196 -13.23 -21.29 -3.89
N VAL A 197 -12.93 -20.70 -2.73
CA VAL A 197 -12.36 -19.35 -2.70
C VAL A 197 -10.98 -19.27 -3.34
N HIS A 198 -10.17 -20.33 -3.23
CA HIS A 198 -8.88 -20.34 -3.92
C HIS A 198 -9.02 -20.46 -5.43
N VAL A 199 -10.01 -21.22 -5.91
CA VAL A 199 -10.30 -21.33 -7.34
C VAL A 199 -10.84 -20.00 -7.87
N ASP A 200 -11.86 -19.43 -7.22
CA ASP A 200 -12.52 -18.20 -7.67
C ASP A 200 -11.54 -17.02 -7.73
N LEU A 201 -10.67 -16.87 -6.72
CA LEU A 201 -9.64 -15.83 -6.72
C LEU A 201 -8.56 -16.06 -7.79
N ALA A 202 -8.20 -17.31 -8.06
CA ALA A 202 -7.23 -17.64 -9.10
C ALA A 202 -7.81 -17.41 -10.50
N GLU A 203 -9.08 -17.73 -10.72
CA GLU A 203 -9.81 -17.44 -11.96
C GLU A 203 -9.92 -15.93 -12.18
N ALA A 204 -10.37 -15.17 -11.19
CA ALA A 204 -10.43 -13.71 -11.25
C ALA A 204 -9.06 -13.09 -11.56
N ALA A 205 -7.97 -13.64 -11.01
CA ALA A 205 -6.61 -13.19 -11.30
C ALA A 205 -6.15 -13.54 -12.73
N ALA A 206 -6.57 -14.68 -13.28
CA ALA A 206 -6.22 -15.12 -14.63
C ALA A 206 -6.98 -14.36 -15.72
N GLU A 207 -8.23 -13.96 -15.43
CA GLU A 207 -9.07 -13.18 -16.34
C GLU A 207 -8.73 -11.68 -16.33
N ALA A 208 -8.02 -11.20 -15.31
CA ALA A 208 -7.64 -9.81 -15.20
C ALA A 208 -6.67 -9.39 -16.32
N GLU A 209 -6.99 -8.29 -17.01
CA GLU A 209 -6.12 -7.67 -18.03
C GLU A 209 -4.92 -6.91 -17.42
N ARG A 210 -4.38 -7.38 -16.30
CA ARG A 210 -3.25 -6.79 -15.58
C ARG A 210 -2.45 -7.84 -14.81
N PRO A 211 -1.19 -7.58 -14.43
CA PRO A 211 -0.44 -8.52 -13.62
C PRO A 211 -1.08 -8.66 -12.22
N VAL A 212 -1.70 -9.81 -11.95
CA VAL A 212 -2.29 -10.13 -10.64
C VAL A 212 -1.58 -11.32 -10.01
N ARG A 213 -1.29 -11.23 -8.71
CA ARG A 213 -0.81 -12.35 -7.90
C ARG A 213 -1.76 -12.60 -6.73
N VAL A 214 -2.13 -13.85 -6.49
CA VAL A 214 -2.93 -14.24 -5.32
C VAL A 214 -2.00 -14.85 -4.27
N THR A 215 -2.09 -14.40 -3.01
CA THR A 215 -1.31 -14.98 -1.91
C THR A 215 -2.01 -16.22 -1.33
N GLY A 216 -1.32 -16.94 -0.43
CA GLY A 216 -2.01 -17.88 0.46
C GLY A 216 -3.00 -17.15 1.38
N ALA A 217 -3.96 -17.91 1.92
CA ALA A 217 -4.86 -17.43 2.98
C ALA A 217 -4.08 -17.09 4.27
N LEU A 218 -4.71 -16.38 5.20
CA LEU A 218 -4.07 -15.96 6.45
C LEU A 218 -3.62 -17.14 7.31
N GLY A 219 -4.35 -18.26 7.27
CA GLY A 219 -4.05 -19.44 8.08
C GLY A 219 -3.84 -20.73 7.27
N PRO A 220 -3.24 -21.76 7.90
CA PRO A 220 -2.78 -21.78 9.31
C PRO A 220 -1.42 -21.06 9.51
N ASP A 221 -1.32 -20.17 10.50
CA ASP A 221 -0.11 -19.43 10.86
C ASP A 221 0.06 -19.36 12.39
N PRO A 222 1.26 -19.58 12.96
CA PRO A 222 1.50 -19.49 14.41
C PRO A 222 1.08 -18.16 15.05
N ARG A 223 1.13 -17.05 14.30
CA ARG A 223 0.70 -15.73 14.80
C ARG A 223 -0.81 -15.71 15.05
N LEU A 224 -1.61 -16.39 14.22
CA LEU A 224 -3.05 -16.51 14.45
C LEU A 224 -3.33 -17.32 15.73
N ALA A 225 -2.56 -18.39 15.98
CA ALA A 225 -2.67 -19.16 17.23
C ALA A 225 -2.33 -18.29 18.46
N THR A 226 -1.29 -17.45 18.37
CA THR A 226 -0.94 -16.48 19.42
C THR A 226 -2.07 -15.47 19.68
N VAL A 227 -2.68 -14.93 18.61
CA VAL A 227 -3.82 -14.00 18.75
C VAL A 227 -5.01 -14.70 19.39
N LEU A 228 -5.32 -15.94 18.98
CA LEU A 228 -6.41 -16.73 19.56
C LEU A 228 -6.17 -17.00 21.05
N ALA A 229 -4.97 -17.44 21.43
CA ALA A 229 -4.61 -17.68 22.83
C ALA A 229 -4.79 -16.41 23.68
N ARG A 230 -4.37 -15.26 23.16
CA ARG A 230 -4.59 -13.97 23.83
C ARG A 230 -6.08 -13.67 24.00
N ARG A 231 -6.90 -13.85 22.97
CA ARG A 231 -8.36 -13.62 23.03
C ARG A 231 -9.06 -14.54 24.02
N LEU A 232 -8.66 -15.81 24.09
CA LEU A 232 -9.19 -16.75 25.07
C LEU A 232 -8.86 -16.32 26.50
N HIS A 233 -7.62 -15.84 26.74
CA HIS A 233 -7.25 -15.31 28.04
C HIS A 233 -8.03 -14.04 28.41
N GLU A 234 -8.20 -13.12 27.46
CA GLU A 234 -9.05 -11.92 27.63
C GLU A 234 -10.51 -12.28 27.93
N ALA A 235 -11.00 -13.41 27.39
CA ALA A 235 -12.33 -13.94 27.66
C ALA A 235 -12.44 -14.70 29.00
N GLY A 236 -11.33 -14.83 29.76
CA GLY A 236 -11.31 -15.44 31.09
C GLY A 236 -10.94 -16.93 31.12
N LEU A 237 -10.30 -17.46 30.08
CA LEU A 237 -9.84 -18.86 30.06
C LEU A 237 -8.97 -19.18 31.29
N GLY A 238 -9.40 -20.16 32.08
CA GLY A 238 -8.75 -20.62 33.30
C GLY A 238 -8.07 -21.99 33.18
N GLU A 239 -7.36 -22.37 34.24
CA GLU A 239 -6.77 -23.72 34.32
C GLU A 239 -7.87 -24.79 34.39
N GLY A 240 -7.78 -25.79 33.51
CA GLY A 240 -8.72 -26.91 33.43
C GLY A 240 -9.87 -26.73 32.43
N ASP A 241 -10.01 -25.54 31.85
CA ASP A 241 -10.98 -25.29 30.79
C ASP A 241 -10.65 -26.10 29.53
N ARG A 242 -11.70 -26.49 28.79
CA ARG A 242 -11.58 -27.16 27.49
C ARG A 242 -11.99 -26.21 26.39
N ILE A 243 -11.15 -26.07 25.38
CA ILE A 243 -11.40 -25.22 24.22
C ILE A 243 -11.99 -26.08 23.10
N VAL A 244 -13.09 -25.62 22.52
CA VAL A 244 -13.64 -26.15 21.26
C VAL A 244 -13.63 -24.99 20.26
N LEU A 245 -12.95 -25.19 19.13
CA LEU A 245 -12.80 -24.22 18.04
C LEU A 245 -13.56 -24.71 16.81
#